data_AF-A0A0B7MR92-F1
#
_entry.id   AF-A0A0B7MR92-F1
#
_cell.length_a   1.000
_cell.length_b   1.000
_cell.length_c   1.000
_cell.angle_alpha   90.00
_cell.angle_beta   90.00
_cell.angle_gamma   90.00
#
_symmetry.space_group_name_H-M   'P 1'
#
loop_
_entity.id
_entity.type
_entity.pdbx_description
1 polymer ?
#
loop_
_entity_poly.entity_id
_entity_poly.type
_entity_poly.pdbx_seq_one_letter_code
_entity_poly.pdbx_strand_id
1 'polypeptide(L)'
;MVKVLILGAGYGTRLQRDLTTSSEYKHLLGVPKALLPLGDKDALITHWIELFESHNISVENDIYVVSNGHCYEAFKKWASAHGISKDHIVSDGTITNETRLGAVPDIMFGIKEFGLLDEDVLVVGGDTLFLHDFDLTQFLNAFKENPSSCLVTTYQVIDQDVHKFGIVETDRQGVITSFLEKPEPTATKARSACPCFYLLRKEALPLIEEFIISCRESNAPKEAYDATGKCLAYIYSRYTISTFPISGRIDVGGLESYIEANKYFEQK
;
A
#
# COMPACT_ATOMS: atom_id res chain seq x y z
N MET A 1 16.94 -6.52 8.06
CA MET A 1 17.06 -5.74 6.80
C MET A 1 15.65 -5.29 6.42
N VAL A 2 15.44 -4.44 5.42
CA VAL A 2 14.07 -4.08 5.03
C VAL A 2 13.55 -5.11 4.04
N LYS A 3 12.39 -5.71 4.35
CA LYS A 3 11.62 -6.57 3.43
C LYS A 3 10.42 -5.79 2.92
N VAL A 4 10.01 -6.03 1.68
CA VAL A 4 8.89 -5.32 1.03
C VAL A 4 7.72 -6.27 0.85
N LEU A 5 6.55 -5.87 1.34
CA LEU A 5 5.30 -6.58 1.14
C LEU A 5 4.34 -5.73 0.31
N ILE A 6 4.05 -6.17 -0.91
CA ILE A 6 3.13 -5.49 -1.84
C ILE A 6 1.74 -6.12 -1.72
N LEU A 7 0.72 -5.27 -1.54
CA LEU A 7 -0.67 -5.69 -1.46
C LEU A 7 -1.32 -5.73 -2.84
N GLY A 8 -1.54 -6.95 -3.34
CA GLY A 8 -2.13 -7.24 -4.66
C GLY A 8 -3.46 -8.00 -4.61
N ALA A 9 -4.05 -8.21 -3.43
CA ALA A 9 -5.28 -8.99 -3.26
C ALA A 9 -6.58 -8.22 -3.55
N GLY A 10 -6.51 -6.93 -3.83
CA GLY A 10 -7.68 -6.11 -4.17
C GLY A 10 -8.32 -6.49 -5.51
N TYR A 11 -9.65 -6.61 -5.54
CA TYR A 11 -10.42 -7.01 -6.73
C TYR A 11 -10.66 -5.87 -7.74
N GLY A 12 -10.34 -4.62 -7.38
CA GLY A 12 -10.44 -3.48 -8.29
C GLY A 12 -11.83 -3.26 -8.89
N THR A 13 -12.89 -3.59 -8.15
CA THR A 13 -14.28 -3.65 -8.67
C THR A 13 -14.74 -2.38 -9.40
N ARG A 14 -14.33 -1.20 -8.92
CA ARG A 14 -14.60 0.07 -9.59
C ARG A 14 -13.98 0.12 -10.99
N LEU A 15 -12.67 -0.11 -11.10
CA LEU A 15 -11.98 -0.15 -12.39
C LEU A 15 -12.59 -1.21 -13.31
N GLN A 16 -12.81 -2.43 -12.81
CA GLN A 16 -13.38 -3.51 -13.63
C GLN A 16 -14.74 -3.11 -14.20
N ARG A 17 -15.61 -2.48 -13.39
CA ARG A 17 -16.90 -1.94 -13.86
C ARG A 17 -16.71 -0.85 -14.92
N ASP A 18 -15.84 0.12 -14.69
CA ASP A 18 -15.57 1.20 -15.64
C ASP A 18 -15.03 0.64 -16.98
N LEU A 19 -14.23 -0.43 -16.95
CA LEU A 19 -13.70 -1.11 -18.13
C LEU A 19 -14.78 -1.87 -18.93
N THR A 20 -15.82 -2.40 -18.28
CA THR A 20 -16.92 -3.08 -19.01
C THR A 20 -17.68 -2.16 -19.95
N THR A 21 -17.73 -0.86 -19.65
CA THR A 21 -18.44 0.14 -20.45
C THR A 21 -17.51 0.91 -21.39
N SER A 22 -16.19 0.75 -21.25
CA SER A 22 -15.19 1.38 -22.11
C SER A 22 -14.92 0.55 -23.36
N SER A 23 -14.99 1.16 -24.54
CA SER A 23 -14.59 0.53 -25.81
C SER A 23 -13.08 0.57 -26.01
N GLU A 24 -12.42 1.65 -25.62
CA GLU A 24 -10.98 1.90 -25.82
C GLU A 24 -10.10 1.07 -24.87
N TYR A 25 -10.48 1.00 -23.60
CA TYR A 25 -9.67 0.35 -22.56
C TYR A 25 -10.09 -1.09 -22.26
N LYS A 26 -11.01 -1.68 -23.05
CA LYS A 26 -11.55 -3.03 -22.82
C LYS A 26 -10.48 -4.12 -22.73
N HIS A 27 -9.33 -3.92 -23.36
CA HIS A 27 -8.19 -4.83 -23.31
C HIS A 27 -7.57 -4.99 -21.91
N LEU A 28 -7.86 -4.06 -20.98
CA LEU A 28 -7.43 -4.12 -19.57
C LEU A 28 -8.41 -4.90 -18.67
N LEU A 29 -9.57 -5.31 -19.20
CA LEU A 29 -10.57 -6.03 -18.42
C LEU A 29 -9.99 -7.35 -17.89
N GLY A 30 -10.14 -7.60 -16.58
CA GLY A 30 -9.58 -8.76 -15.89
C GLY A 30 -8.11 -8.63 -15.46
N VAL A 31 -7.42 -7.55 -15.85
CA VAL A 31 -6.05 -7.29 -15.38
C VAL A 31 -6.10 -6.79 -13.92
N PRO A 32 -5.35 -7.39 -12.98
CA PRO A 32 -5.26 -6.90 -11.60
C PRO A 32 -4.71 -5.48 -11.58
N LYS A 33 -5.23 -4.60 -10.69
CA LYS A 33 -4.84 -3.17 -10.67
C LYS A 33 -3.33 -2.95 -10.59
N ALA A 34 -2.67 -3.71 -9.72
CA ALA A 34 -1.22 -3.66 -9.54
C ALA A 34 -0.43 -4.08 -10.78
N LEU A 35 -1.04 -4.88 -11.67
CA LEU A 35 -0.43 -5.40 -12.89
C LEU A 35 -0.91 -4.68 -14.15
N LEU A 36 -1.57 -3.52 -14.02
CA LEU A 36 -1.92 -2.71 -15.18
C LEU A 36 -0.65 -2.13 -15.80
N PRO A 37 -0.47 -2.19 -17.14
CA PRO A 37 0.63 -1.50 -17.80
C PRO A 37 0.54 0.00 -17.53
N LEU A 38 1.67 0.66 -17.30
CA LEU A 38 1.69 2.07 -16.93
C LEU A 38 2.97 2.77 -17.43
N GLY A 39 2.80 3.77 -18.30
CA GLY A 39 3.91 4.44 -18.97
C GLY A 39 4.70 3.46 -19.83
N ASP A 40 6.01 3.38 -19.60
CA ASP A 40 6.90 2.43 -20.29
C ASP A 40 7.04 1.06 -19.60
N LYS A 41 6.24 0.80 -18.54
CA LYS A 41 6.30 -0.46 -17.76
C LYS A 41 5.11 -1.38 -18.05
N ASP A 42 5.37 -2.67 -17.92
CA ASP A 42 4.38 -3.74 -18.11
C ASP A 42 3.37 -3.84 -16.97
N ALA A 43 3.71 -3.33 -15.79
CA ALA A 43 2.86 -3.29 -14.61
C ALA A 43 3.14 -2.04 -13.77
N LEU A 44 2.11 -1.51 -13.10
CA LEU A 44 2.20 -0.41 -12.14
C LEU A 44 3.26 -0.69 -11.08
N ILE A 45 3.24 -1.88 -10.48
CA ILE A 45 4.22 -2.23 -9.43
C ILE A 45 5.64 -2.43 -9.95
N THR A 46 5.87 -2.60 -11.26
CA THR A 46 7.23 -2.68 -11.83
C THR A 46 8.02 -1.39 -11.57
N HIS A 47 7.36 -0.23 -11.51
CA HIS A 47 8.00 1.03 -11.10
C HIS A 47 8.61 0.95 -9.70
N TRP A 48 7.97 0.25 -8.77
CA TRP A 48 8.52 0.03 -7.43
C TRP A 48 9.72 -0.91 -7.44
N ILE A 49 9.66 -2.00 -8.21
CA ILE A 49 10.71 -3.01 -8.23
C ILE A 49 12.03 -2.40 -8.73
N GLU A 50 12.00 -1.64 -9.81
CA GLU A 50 13.20 -0.96 -10.32
C GLU A 50 13.75 0.07 -9.33
N LEU A 51 12.86 0.80 -8.64
CA LEU A 51 13.27 1.73 -7.58
C LEU A 51 13.92 0.99 -6.40
N PHE A 52 13.37 -0.16 -5.99
CA PHE A 52 13.93 -0.96 -4.89
C PHE A 52 15.27 -1.59 -5.26
N GLU A 53 15.39 -2.15 -6.46
CA GLU A 53 16.62 -2.78 -6.94
C GLU A 53 17.78 -1.77 -7.00
N SER A 54 17.53 -0.55 -7.48
CA SER A 54 18.53 0.54 -7.48
C SER A 54 18.97 1.00 -6.09
N HIS A 55 18.30 0.55 -5.02
CA HIS A 55 18.55 0.94 -3.63
C HIS A 55 18.98 -0.23 -2.72
N ASN A 56 19.52 -1.31 -3.31
CA ASN A 56 20.00 -2.51 -2.60
C ASN A 56 18.90 -3.29 -1.85
N ILE A 57 17.65 -3.22 -2.33
CA ILE A 57 16.59 -4.14 -1.94
C ILE A 57 16.51 -5.19 -3.04
N SER A 58 16.93 -6.42 -2.72
CA SER A 58 17.07 -7.51 -3.68
C SER A 58 15.71 -7.96 -4.18
N VAL A 59 15.47 -7.86 -5.50
CA VAL A 59 14.25 -8.35 -6.14
C VAL A 59 14.02 -9.85 -5.86
N GLU A 60 15.09 -10.63 -5.84
CA GLU A 60 15.04 -12.07 -5.55
C GLU A 60 14.71 -12.41 -4.09
N ASN A 61 15.16 -11.60 -3.11
CA ASN A 61 15.20 -12.00 -1.68
C ASN A 61 14.35 -11.14 -0.74
N ASP A 62 13.99 -9.93 -1.17
CA ASP A 62 13.43 -8.91 -0.30
C ASP A 62 12.02 -8.46 -0.70
N ILE A 63 11.49 -8.92 -1.84
CA ILE A 63 10.17 -8.50 -2.33
C ILE A 63 9.18 -9.65 -2.30
N TYR A 64 8.03 -9.40 -1.68
CA TYR A 64 6.94 -10.32 -1.46
C TYR A 64 5.60 -9.71 -1.89
N VAL A 65 4.68 -10.55 -2.37
CA VAL A 65 3.36 -10.11 -2.82
C VAL A 65 2.27 -11.01 -2.25
N VAL A 66 1.26 -10.37 -1.66
CA VAL A 66 0.00 -11.04 -1.30
C VAL A 66 -1.03 -10.78 -2.39
N SER A 67 -1.59 -11.84 -2.94
CA SER A 67 -2.62 -11.79 -3.98
C SER A 67 -3.90 -12.50 -3.53
N ASN A 68 -4.97 -12.33 -4.30
CA ASN A 68 -6.16 -13.17 -4.18
C ASN A 68 -6.06 -14.40 -5.08
N GLY A 69 -6.90 -15.40 -4.85
CA GLY A 69 -6.93 -16.63 -5.64
C GLY A 69 -7.23 -16.43 -7.12
N HIS A 70 -7.99 -15.39 -7.47
CA HIS A 70 -8.31 -15.07 -8.88
C HIS A 70 -7.10 -14.52 -9.64
N CYS A 71 -6.29 -13.67 -9.00
CA CYS A 71 -5.17 -12.95 -9.60
C CYS A 71 -3.82 -13.67 -9.43
N TYR A 72 -3.77 -14.72 -8.60
CA TYR A 72 -2.54 -15.39 -8.18
C TYR A 72 -1.61 -15.79 -9.34
N GLU A 73 -2.15 -16.44 -10.38
CA GLU A 73 -1.34 -16.87 -11.52
C GLU A 73 -0.80 -15.70 -12.36
N ALA A 74 -1.53 -14.58 -12.40
CA ALA A 74 -1.04 -13.37 -13.07
C ALA A 74 0.17 -12.78 -12.33
N PHE A 75 0.12 -12.73 -11.00
CA PHE A 75 1.26 -12.27 -10.19
C PHE A 75 2.45 -13.23 -10.27
N LYS A 76 2.25 -14.54 -10.28
CA LYS A 76 3.35 -15.51 -10.49
C LYS A 76 4.01 -15.35 -11.86
N LYS A 77 3.23 -15.08 -12.90
CA LYS A 77 3.76 -14.81 -14.24
C LYS A 77 4.58 -13.52 -14.26
N TRP A 78 4.06 -12.45 -13.68
CA TRP A 78 4.78 -11.18 -13.52
C TRP A 78 6.07 -11.36 -12.72
N ALA A 79 6.01 -12.01 -11.56
CA ALA A 79 7.17 -12.29 -10.71
C ALA A 79 8.28 -13.01 -11.47
N SER A 80 7.92 -14.06 -12.23
CA SER A 80 8.86 -14.83 -13.03
C SER A 80 9.53 -14.02 -14.16
N ALA A 81 8.87 -12.98 -14.67
CA ALA A 81 9.41 -12.09 -15.70
C ALA A 81 10.37 -11.04 -15.12
N HIS A 82 10.20 -10.70 -13.83
CA HIS A 82 10.99 -9.70 -13.11
C HIS A 82 12.01 -10.28 -12.14
N GLY A 83 12.25 -11.60 -12.17
CA GLY A 83 13.25 -12.25 -11.31
C GLY A 83 12.85 -12.38 -9.83
N ILE A 84 11.58 -12.18 -9.50
CA ILE A 84 11.04 -12.43 -8.15
C ILE A 84 10.73 -13.92 -8.02
N SER A 85 11.13 -14.51 -6.89
CA SER A 85 10.80 -15.90 -6.58
C SER A 85 9.29 -16.12 -6.59
N LYS A 86 8.83 -17.21 -7.22
CA LYS A 86 7.40 -17.59 -7.18
C LYS A 86 6.94 -17.93 -5.77
N ASP A 87 7.86 -18.36 -4.90
CA ASP A 87 7.59 -18.64 -3.49
C ASP A 87 7.38 -17.35 -2.66
N HIS A 88 7.69 -16.17 -3.24
CA HIS A 88 7.39 -14.87 -2.65
C HIS A 88 6.05 -14.31 -3.10
N ILE A 89 5.24 -15.11 -3.80
CA ILE A 89 3.87 -14.78 -4.16
C ILE A 89 2.95 -15.75 -3.43
N VAL A 90 2.06 -15.22 -2.60
CA VAL A 90 1.07 -16.00 -1.86
C VAL A 90 -0.35 -15.59 -2.26
N SER A 91 -1.25 -16.56 -2.30
CA SER A 91 -2.69 -16.31 -2.38
C SER A 91 -3.32 -16.37 -0.99
N ASP A 92 -4.14 -15.37 -0.65
CA ASP A 92 -5.00 -15.37 0.54
C ASP A 92 -6.14 -16.41 0.48
N GLY A 93 -6.28 -17.13 -0.65
CA GLY A 93 -7.31 -18.14 -0.90
C GLY A 93 -8.69 -17.58 -1.25
N THR A 94 -8.89 -16.27 -1.21
CA THR A 94 -10.18 -15.66 -1.54
C THR A 94 -10.40 -15.61 -3.05
N ILE A 95 -11.64 -15.78 -3.50
CA ILE A 95 -11.98 -15.81 -4.94
C ILE A 95 -13.02 -14.76 -5.34
N THR A 96 -13.61 -14.04 -4.38
CA THR A 96 -14.53 -12.92 -4.66
C THR A 96 -14.28 -11.73 -3.74
N ASN A 97 -14.72 -10.55 -4.18
CA ASN A 97 -14.62 -9.33 -3.38
C ASN A 97 -15.42 -9.43 -2.07
N GLU A 98 -16.51 -10.16 -2.03
CA GLU A 98 -17.35 -10.33 -0.83
C GLU A 98 -16.63 -11.17 0.24
N THR A 99 -15.86 -12.17 -0.20
CA THR A 99 -15.11 -13.10 0.64
C THR A 99 -13.69 -12.64 0.97
N ARG A 100 -13.25 -11.51 0.41
CA ARG A 100 -11.93 -10.90 0.67
C ARG A 100 -11.61 -10.83 2.17
N LEU A 101 -10.34 -11.04 2.52
CA LEU A 101 -9.88 -10.86 3.90
C LEU A 101 -9.86 -9.37 4.26
N GLY A 102 -9.43 -8.53 3.34
CA GLY A 102 -9.26 -7.09 3.51
C GLY A 102 -7.79 -6.73 3.72
N ALA A 103 -7.42 -5.48 3.42
CA ALA A 103 -6.01 -5.12 3.30
C ALA A 103 -5.19 -5.32 4.58
N VAL A 104 -5.74 -5.07 5.78
CA VAL A 104 -4.98 -5.26 7.03
C VAL A 104 -4.77 -6.75 7.35
N PRO A 105 -5.79 -7.62 7.27
CA PRO A 105 -5.57 -9.06 7.28
C PRO A 105 -4.58 -9.56 6.25
N ASP A 106 -4.57 -9.02 5.02
CA ASP A 106 -3.62 -9.41 3.97
C ASP A 106 -2.17 -9.07 4.36
N ILE A 107 -1.93 -7.92 5.00
CA ILE A 107 -0.61 -7.55 5.54
C ILE A 107 -0.14 -8.63 6.53
N MET A 108 -0.96 -8.95 7.52
CA MET A 108 -0.58 -9.91 8.56
C MET A 108 -0.46 -11.34 8.01
N PHE A 109 -1.33 -11.72 7.06
CA PHE A 109 -1.25 -12.99 6.36
C PHE A 109 0.09 -13.14 5.63
N GLY A 110 0.47 -12.14 4.82
CA GLY A 110 1.74 -12.13 4.12
C GLY A 110 2.95 -12.18 5.05
N ILE A 111 2.96 -11.36 6.11
CA ILE A 111 4.04 -11.37 7.11
C ILE A 111 4.22 -12.76 7.72
N LYS A 112 3.12 -13.47 8.04
CA LYS A 112 3.19 -14.80 8.64
C LYS A 112 3.63 -15.86 7.64
N GLU A 113 3.03 -15.88 6.45
CA GLU A 113 3.32 -16.91 5.45
C GLU A 113 4.78 -16.84 5.01
N PHE A 114 5.32 -15.64 4.83
CA PHE A 114 6.71 -15.44 4.41
C PHE A 114 7.71 -15.43 5.57
N GLY A 115 7.26 -15.61 6.82
CA GLY A 115 8.15 -15.65 7.98
C GLY A 115 8.86 -14.33 8.28
N LEU A 116 8.18 -13.19 8.09
CA LEU A 116 8.77 -11.84 8.19
C LEU A 116 8.63 -11.19 9.58
N LEU A 117 8.20 -11.93 10.59
CA LEU A 117 7.93 -11.39 11.94
C LEU A 117 9.17 -10.78 12.62
N ASP A 118 10.37 -11.24 12.25
CA ASP A 118 11.65 -10.77 12.81
C ASP A 118 12.33 -9.69 11.95
N GLU A 119 11.67 -9.22 10.88
CA GLU A 119 12.21 -8.24 9.92
C GLU A 119 11.44 -6.91 9.96
N ASP A 120 12.12 -5.83 9.57
CA ASP A 120 11.43 -4.56 9.31
C ASP A 120 10.75 -4.64 7.94
N VAL A 121 9.47 -4.28 7.86
CA VAL A 121 8.63 -4.51 6.67
C VAL A 121 8.12 -3.21 6.09
N LEU A 122 8.47 -2.93 4.83
CA LEU A 122 7.85 -1.91 4.00
C LEU A 122 6.57 -2.48 3.35
N VAL A 123 5.41 -2.04 3.83
CA VAL A 123 4.12 -2.36 3.22
C VAL A 123 3.78 -1.34 2.14
N VAL A 124 3.49 -1.81 0.93
CA VAL A 124 3.14 -0.97 -0.24
C VAL A 124 1.76 -1.36 -0.77
N GLY A 125 0.87 -0.39 -0.90
CA GLY A 125 -0.39 -0.57 -1.64
C GLY A 125 -0.11 -0.77 -3.13
N GLY A 126 -0.54 -1.90 -3.71
CA GLY A 126 -0.25 -2.24 -5.10
C GLY A 126 -0.90 -1.34 -6.15
N ASP A 127 -1.74 -0.38 -5.75
CA ASP A 127 -2.37 0.62 -6.63
C ASP A 127 -1.82 2.04 -6.44
N THR A 128 -0.80 2.21 -5.59
CA THR A 128 -0.22 3.51 -5.26
C THR A 128 1.20 3.64 -5.81
N LEU A 129 1.50 4.78 -6.42
CA LEU A 129 2.85 5.23 -6.80
C LEU A 129 3.09 6.64 -6.24
N PHE A 130 4.34 7.09 -6.20
CA PHE A 130 4.68 8.47 -5.87
C PHE A 130 5.06 9.28 -7.11
N LEU A 131 5.07 10.61 -6.96
CA LEU A 131 5.58 11.50 -8.00
C LEU A 131 7.08 11.30 -8.20
N HIS A 132 7.60 11.68 -9.37
CA HIS A 132 8.97 11.43 -9.81
C HIS A 132 10.07 12.01 -8.90
N ASP A 133 9.74 12.96 -8.04
CA ASP A 133 10.68 13.58 -7.09
C ASP A 133 10.81 12.82 -5.76
N PHE A 134 10.14 11.68 -5.60
CA PHE A 134 10.31 10.83 -4.41
C PHE A 134 11.72 10.23 -4.34
N ASP A 135 12.38 10.42 -3.20
CA ASP A 135 13.72 9.91 -2.91
C ASP A 135 13.66 8.78 -1.87
N LEU A 136 13.78 7.54 -2.36
CA LEU A 136 13.81 6.36 -1.50
C LEU A 136 15.05 6.32 -0.59
N THR A 137 16.21 6.84 -1.04
CA THR A 137 17.42 6.90 -0.22
C THR A 137 17.19 7.77 1.02
N GLN A 138 16.61 8.95 0.85
CA GLN A 138 16.28 9.83 1.98
C GLN A 138 15.26 9.20 2.93
N PHE A 139 14.23 8.55 2.38
CA PHE A 139 13.23 7.84 3.17
C PHE A 139 13.86 6.73 4.03
N LEU A 140 14.71 5.88 3.43
CA LEU A 140 15.38 4.78 4.15
C LEU A 140 16.40 5.29 5.18
N ASN A 141 17.07 6.41 4.91
CA ASN A 141 17.98 7.03 5.88
C ASN A 141 17.23 7.59 7.09
N ALA A 142 16.11 8.29 6.87
CA ALA A 142 15.26 8.80 7.94
C ALA A 142 14.76 7.67 8.87
N PHE A 143 14.45 6.50 8.30
CA PHE A 143 14.11 5.31 9.09
C PHE A 143 15.29 4.80 9.90
N LYS A 144 16.49 4.69 9.30
CA LYS A 144 17.71 4.23 10.01
C LYS A 144 18.09 5.15 11.17
N GLU A 145 17.91 6.45 11.02
CA GLU A 145 18.22 7.46 12.05
C GLU A 145 17.29 7.38 13.27
N ASN A 146 16.11 6.77 13.13
CA ASN A 146 15.10 6.67 14.19
C ASN A 146 14.78 5.20 14.54
N PRO A 147 15.69 4.49 15.25
CA PRO A 147 15.59 3.04 15.50
C PRO A 147 14.33 2.59 16.26
N SER A 148 13.69 3.50 16.99
CA SER A 148 12.53 3.21 17.84
C SER A 148 11.19 3.65 17.21
N SER A 149 11.17 3.93 15.91
CA SER A 149 9.97 4.42 15.23
C SER A 149 9.71 3.74 13.90
N CYS A 150 8.43 3.48 13.62
CA CYS A 150 7.95 3.21 12.27
C CYS A 150 7.96 4.52 11.46
N LEU A 151 8.02 4.42 10.14
CA LEU A 151 8.00 5.57 9.25
C LEU A 151 6.91 5.43 8.19
N VAL A 152 6.08 6.45 8.04
CA VAL A 152 5.05 6.51 6.99
C VAL A 152 5.25 7.77 6.15
N THR A 153 4.85 7.73 4.89
CA THR A 153 4.87 8.93 4.05
C THR A 153 3.66 9.81 4.25
N THR A 154 3.81 11.11 4.07
CA THR A 154 2.69 12.06 4.08
C THR A 154 2.78 13.09 2.97
N TYR A 155 1.64 13.57 2.48
CA TYR A 155 1.58 14.65 1.49
C TYR A 155 0.40 15.59 1.75
N GLN A 156 0.49 16.82 1.26
CA GLN A 156 -0.56 17.81 1.45
C GLN A 156 -1.71 17.62 0.45
N VAL A 157 -2.94 17.69 0.95
CA VAL A 157 -4.17 17.65 0.14
C VAL A 157 -4.98 18.93 0.29
N ILE A 158 -5.80 19.24 -0.71
CA ILE A 158 -6.75 20.34 -0.62
C ILE A 158 -7.95 19.96 0.23
N ASP A 159 -8.62 20.95 0.82
CA ASP A 159 -9.80 20.79 1.69
C ASP A 159 -10.89 19.89 1.09
N GLN A 160 -11.10 20.00 -0.22
CA GLN A 160 -12.14 19.25 -0.93
C GLN A 160 -11.85 17.75 -0.97
N ASP A 161 -10.60 17.31 -0.84
CA ASP A 161 -10.21 15.91 -0.98
C ASP A 161 -9.94 15.20 0.34
N VAL A 162 -10.01 15.90 1.48
CA VAL A 162 -9.76 15.36 2.84
C VAL A 162 -10.57 14.08 3.09
N HIS A 163 -11.83 14.05 2.69
CA HIS A 163 -12.75 12.92 2.87
C HIS A 163 -12.36 11.65 2.08
N LYS A 164 -11.35 11.71 1.21
CA LYS A 164 -10.88 10.58 0.41
C LYS A 164 -9.75 9.81 1.08
N PHE A 165 -9.07 10.39 2.07
CA PHE A 165 -7.80 9.88 2.59
C PHE A 165 -7.79 9.73 4.12
N GLY A 166 -6.84 8.94 4.62
CA GLY A 166 -6.43 8.99 6.03
C GLY A 166 -5.62 10.24 6.29
N ILE A 167 -6.09 11.10 7.19
CA ILE A 167 -5.45 12.37 7.56
C ILE A 167 -4.74 12.21 8.90
N VAL A 168 -3.48 12.64 8.94
CA VAL A 168 -2.65 12.61 10.14
C VAL A 168 -2.40 14.00 10.69
N GLU A 169 -2.33 14.10 12.01
CA GLU A 169 -1.78 15.25 12.72
C GLU A 169 -0.46 14.82 13.36
N THR A 170 0.49 15.74 13.42
CA THR A 170 1.82 15.48 13.97
C THR A 170 2.20 16.51 15.03
N ASP A 171 3.10 16.13 15.93
CA ASP A 171 3.80 17.08 16.78
C ASP A 171 4.90 17.84 16.01
N ARG A 172 5.67 18.66 16.72
CA ARG A 172 6.75 19.46 16.10
C ARG A 172 7.92 18.63 15.60
N GLN A 173 8.01 17.37 16.01
CA GLN A 173 9.03 16.42 15.62
C GLN A 173 8.57 15.53 14.45
N GLY A 174 7.35 15.74 13.93
CA GLY A 174 6.80 14.94 12.85
C GLY A 174 6.33 13.55 13.29
N VAL A 175 6.09 13.35 14.58
CA VAL A 175 5.49 12.12 15.13
C VAL A 175 3.98 12.25 15.12
N ILE A 176 3.28 11.19 14.69
CA ILE A 176 1.81 11.16 14.62
C ILE A 176 1.19 11.27 16.01
N THR A 177 0.29 12.24 16.19
CA THR A 177 -0.49 12.46 17.40
C THR A 177 -1.99 12.19 17.23
N SER A 178 -2.47 12.16 15.98
CA SER A 178 -3.86 11.84 15.64
C SER A 178 -3.93 11.24 14.24
N PHE A 179 -4.87 10.32 14.03
CA PHE A 179 -5.18 9.74 12.72
C PHE A 179 -6.70 9.69 12.54
N LEU A 180 -7.18 10.25 11.42
CA LEU A 180 -8.59 10.26 11.06
C LEU A 180 -8.75 9.62 9.67
N GLU A 181 -9.49 8.52 9.59
CA GLU A 181 -9.76 7.85 8.30
C GLU A 181 -10.94 8.53 7.60
N LYS A 182 -10.70 9.11 6.41
CA LYS A 182 -11.71 9.75 5.55
C LYS A 182 -12.62 10.73 6.32
N PRO A 183 -12.04 11.70 7.06
CA PRO A 183 -12.83 12.63 7.85
C PRO A 183 -13.54 13.65 6.97
N GLU A 184 -14.64 14.19 7.47
CA GLU A 184 -15.22 15.40 6.90
C GLU A 184 -14.22 16.57 6.98
N PRO A 185 -14.18 17.50 5.99
CA PRO A 185 -13.22 18.61 5.99
C PRO A 185 -13.26 19.52 7.22
N THR A 186 -14.37 19.50 7.97
CA THR A 186 -14.58 20.26 9.21
C THR A 186 -14.08 19.57 10.47
N ALA A 187 -13.79 18.26 10.41
CA ALA A 187 -13.40 17.47 11.59
C ALA A 187 -11.94 17.74 12.02
N THR A 188 -11.09 18.21 11.10
CA THR A 188 -9.72 18.64 11.39
C THR A 188 -9.27 19.75 10.44
N LYS A 189 -8.32 20.58 10.89
CA LYS A 189 -7.61 21.54 10.04
C LYS A 189 -6.39 20.93 9.34
N ALA A 190 -5.98 19.72 9.72
CA ALA A 190 -4.85 19.05 9.09
C ALA A 190 -5.18 18.64 7.65
N ARG A 191 -4.14 18.66 6.82
CA ARG A 191 -4.20 18.36 5.39
C ARG A 191 -3.13 17.36 4.96
N SER A 192 -2.54 16.67 5.93
CA SER A 192 -1.49 15.69 5.72
C SER A 192 -2.11 14.32 5.49
N ALA A 193 -2.23 13.89 4.23
CA ALA A 193 -2.72 12.57 3.87
C ALA A 193 -1.62 11.51 3.99
N CYS A 194 -1.99 10.29 4.39
CA CYS A 194 -1.07 9.18 4.62
C CYS A 194 -1.44 7.97 3.73
N PRO A 195 -0.76 7.75 2.59
CA PRO A 195 -1.02 6.60 1.73
C PRO A 195 -0.42 5.32 2.27
N CYS A 196 -0.86 4.17 1.74
CA CYS A 196 -0.32 2.86 2.11
C CYS A 196 1.11 2.65 1.59
N PHE A 197 2.06 3.22 2.32
CA PHE A 197 3.51 3.06 2.16
C PHE A 197 4.12 3.18 3.56
N TYR A 198 4.17 2.06 4.26
CA TYR A 198 4.45 2.00 5.70
C TYR A 198 5.70 1.17 5.95
N LEU A 199 6.77 1.82 6.42
CA LEU A 199 7.95 1.12 6.88
C LEU A 199 7.82 0.83 8.37
N LEU A 200 7.42 -0.40 8.67
CA LEU A 200 7.07 -0.87 9.99
C LEU A 200 8.25 -1.58 10.64
N ARG A 201 8.49 -1.24 11.91
CA ARG A 201 9.42 -1.96 12.77
C ARG A 201 8.88 -3.33 13.10
N LYS A 202 9.75 -4.33 13.16
CA LYS A 202 9.37 -5.69 13.60
C LYS A 202 8.63 -5.69 14.94
N GLU A 203 9.03 -4.82 15.88
CA GLU A 203 8.40 -4.70 17.20
C GLU A 203 6.95 -4.20 17.13
N ALA A 204 6.56 -3.52 16.05
CA ALA A 204 5.21 -3.02 15.84
C ALA A 204 4.29 -4.02 15.11
N LEU A 205 4.84 -5.05 14.45
CA LEU A 205 4.05 -6.02 13.68
C LEU A 205 3.00 -6.78 14.52
N PRO A 206 3.28 -7.20 15.77
CA PRO A 206 2.27 -7.84 16.63
C PRO A 206 1.02 -6.98 16.85
N LEU A 207 1.15 -5.65 16.81
CA LEU A 207 0.02 -4.73 16.98
C LEU A 207 -0.98 -4.79 15.82
N ILE A 208 -0.55 -5.23 14.63
CA ILE A 208 -1.44 -5.47 13.49
C ILE A 208 -2.35 -6.67 13.81
N GLU A 209 -1.78 -7.75 14.34
CA GLU A 209 -2.55 -8.91 14.77
C GLU A 209 -3.50 -8.58 15.92
N GLU A 210 -3.04 -7.85 16.93
CA GLU A 210 -3.89 -7.37 18.03
C GLU A 210 -5.08 -6.55 17.52
N PHE A 211 -4.84 -5.65 16.56
CA PHE A 211 -5.90 -4.87 15.92
C PHE A 211 -6.93 -5.79 15.24
N ILE A 212 -6.48 -6.75 14.42
CA ILE A 212 -7.37 -7.71 13.73
C ILE A 212 -8.19 -8.52 14.72
N ILE A 213 -7.57 -9.02 15.80
CA ILE A 213 -8.26 -9.76 16.87
C ILE A 213 -9.32 -8.87 17.52
N SER A 214 -8.98 -7.64 17.89
CA SER A 214 -9.92 -6.71 18.52
C SER A 214 -11.14 -6.38 17.63
N CYS A 215 -10.94 -6.27 16.31
CA CYS A 215 -12.02 -6.11 15.35
C CYS A 215 -12.93 -7.35 15.29
N ARG A 216 -12.36 -8.56 15.34
CA ARG A 216 -13.14 -9.81 15.34
C ARG A 216 -13.95 -9.96 16.61
N GLU A 217 -13.34 -9.72 17.77
CA GLU A 217 -14.01 -9.81 19.08
C GLU A 217 -15.16 -8.82 19.24
N SER A 218 -15.03 -7.63 18.65
CA SER A 218 -16.08 -6.61 18.63
C SER A 218 -17.13 -6.80 17.53
N ASN A 219 -17.04 -7.88 16.73
CA ASN A 219 -17.87 -8.09 15.53
C ASN A 219 -17.86 -6.88 14.59
N ALA A 220 -16.71 -6.22 14.45
CA ALA A 220 -16.57 -5.06 13.59
C ALA A 220 -16.82 -5.45 12.12
N PRO A 221 -17.48 -4.58 11.34
CA PRO A 221 -17.70 -4.84 9.93
C PRO A 221 -16.37 -4.90 9.17
N LYS A 222 -16.34 -5.55 8.00
CA LYS A 222 -15.10 -5.78 7.24
C LYS A 222 -14.36 -4.48 6.90
N GLU A 223 -15.12 -3.43 6.62
CA GLU A 223 -14.63 -2.08 6.34
C GLU A 223 -13.81 -1.48 7.51
N ALA A 224 -13.91 -2.03 8.72
CA ALA A 224 -13.11 -1.62 9.87
C ALA A 224 -11.64 -2.05 9.75
N TYR A 225 -11.35 -3.16 9.07
CA TYR A 225 -10.00 -3.69 8.89
C TYR A 225 -9.59 -3.84 7.41
N ASP A 226 -10.41 -3.38 6.48
CA ASP A 226 -10.04 -3.24 5.06
C ASP A 226 -9.26 -1.94 4.79
N ALA A 227 -9.49 -0.89 5.59
CA ALA A 227 -8.77 0.37 5.48
C ALA A 227 -7.48 0.33 6.32
N THR A 228 -6.32 0.37 5.65
CA THR A 228 -5.02 0.26 6.33
C THR A 228 -4.73 1.44 7.28
N GLY A 229 -5.29 2.62 7.01
CA GLY A 229 -5.24 3.77 7.91
C GLY A 229 -5.87 3.53 9.28
N LYS A 230 -6.91 2.69 9.38
CA LYS A 230 -7.51 2.33 10.68
C LYS A 230 -6.57 1.48 11.54
N CYS A 231 -5.74 0.64 10.91
CA CYS A 231 -4.70 -0.08 11.62
C CYS A 231 -3.59 0.88 12.10
N LEU A 232 -3.16 1.84 11.27
CA LEU A 232 -2.24 2.88 11.74
C LEU A 232 -2.82 3.68 12.91
N ALA A 233 -4.12 4.01 12.86
CA ALA A 233 -4.83 4.67 13.96
C ALA A 233 -4.78 3.86 15.27
N TYR A 234 -4.76 2.54 15.19
CA TYR A 234 -4.57 1.66 16.34
C TYR A 234 -3.11 1.65 16.82
N ILE A 235 -2.15 1.56 15.89
CA ILE A 235 -0.72 1.42 16.18
C ILE A 235 -0.12 2.69 16.76
N TYR A 236 -0.42 3.89 16.25
CA TYR A 236 0.29 5.12 16.68
C TYR A 236 0.14 5.42 18.18
N SER A 237 -0.99 4.99 18.78
CA SER A 237 -1.23 5.13 20.21
C SER A 237 -0.41 4.17 21.09
N ARG A 238 0.27 3.19 20.48
CA ARG A 238 1.01 2.09 21.13
C ARG A 238 2.47 2.00 20.71
N TYR A 239 2.82 2.49 19.52
CA TYR A 239 4.18 2.52 18.98
C TYR A 239 4.40 3.81 18.21
N THR A 240 5.59 4.40 18.35
CA THR A 240 5.90 5.70 17.73
C THR A 240 5.92 5.57 16.20
N ILE A 241 5.15 6.43 15.53
CA ILE A 241 5.15 6.53 14.07
C ILE A 241 5.57 7.94 13.67
N SER A 242 6.75 8.05 13.07
CA SER A 242 7.24 9.26 12.44
C SER A 242 6.71 9.38 11.00
N THR A 243 6.73 10.60 10.48
CA THR A 243 6.29 10.92 9.12
C THR A 243 7.44 11.38 8.24
N PHE A 244 7.37 11.04 6.96
CA PHE A 244 8.28 11.50 5.92
C PHE A 244 7.50 12.24 4.82
N PRO A 245 7.74 13.53 4.59
CA PRO A 245 6.98 14.28 3.59
C PRO A 245 7.36 13.86 2.17
N ILE A 246 6.37 13.71 1.30
CA ILE A 246 6.50 13.51 -0.14
C ILE A 246 5.65 14.55 -0.87
N SER A 247 5.95 14.81 -2.14
CA SER A 247 5.22 15.82 -2.93
C SER A 247 3.81 15.39 -3.30
N GLY A 248 3.55 14.09 -3.39
CA GLY A 248 2.23 13.55 -3.69
C GLY A 248 2.28 12.08 -4.06
N ARG A 249 1.09 11.55 -4.37
CA ARG A 249 0.92 10.17 -4.84
C ARG A 249 0.02 10.11 -6.06
N ILE A 250 0.13 9.01 -6.78
CA ILE A 250 -0.78 8.54 -7.81
C ILE A 250 -1.52 7.33 -7.25
N ASP A 251 -2.84 7.30 -7.39
CA ASP A 251 -3.73 6.27 -6.85
C ASP A 251 -4.64 5.72 -7.95
N VAL A 252 -4.39 4.49 -8.38
CA VAL A 252 -5.16 3.87 -9.48
C VAL A 252 -6.39 3.16 -8.90
N GLY A 253 -7.47 3.93 -8.74
CA GLY A 253 -8.75 3.44 -8.18
C GLY A 253 -9.80 3.06 -9.24
N GLY A 254 -9.85 3.78 -10.35
CA GLY A 254 -10.80 3.60 -11.45
C GLY A 254 -10.18 3.98 -12.80
N LEU A 255 -10.99 3.97 -13.87
CA LEU A 255 -10.46 4.16 -15.23
C LEU A 255 -9.88 5.58 -15.43
N GLU A 256 -10.56 6.61 -14.94
CA GLU A 256 -10.08 8.00 -15.06
C GLU A 256 -8.71 8.19 -14.41
N SER A 257 -8.55 7.76 -13.15
CA SER A 257 -7.26 7.82 -12.44
C SER A 257 -6.18 6.98 -13.12
N TYR A 258 -6.53 5.88 -13.79
CA TYR A 258 -5.59 5.09 -14.58
C TYR A 258 -5.07 5.88 -15.80
N ILE A 259 -5.97 6.54 -16.54
CA ILE A 259 -5.61 7.34 -17.71
C ILE A 259 -4.68 8.49 -17.31
N GLU A 260 -5.02 9.19 -16.22
CA GLU A 260 -4.19 10.27 -15.67
C GLU A 260 -2.81 9.76 -15.24
N ALA A 261 -2.77 8.64 -14.51
CA ALA A 261 -1.52 8.00 -14.11
C ALA A 261 -0.68 7.61 -15.33
N ASN A 262 -1.28 6.97 -16.34
CA ASN A 262 -0.56 6.53 -17.52
C ASN A 262 0.05 7.72 -18.26
N LYS A 263 -0.73 8.79 -18.45
CA LYS A 263 -0.26 10.03 -19.05
C LYS A 263 0.89 10.68 -18.27
N TYR A 264 0.85 10.63 -16.94
CA TYR A 264 1.94 11.14 -16.09
C TYR A 264 3.24 10.36 -16.36
N PHE A 265 3.18 9.03 -16.34
CA PHE A 265 4.36 8.17 -16.53
C PHE A 265 4.84 8.07 -18.00
N GLU A 266 4.05 8.51 -18.98
CA GLU A 266 4.49 8.69 -20.37
C GLU A 266 5.32 9.97 -20.57
N GLN A 267 5.17 10.97 -19.70
CA GLN A 267 5.84 12.27 -19.77
C GLN A 267 7.10 12.24 -18.90
N LYS A 268 8.27 12.02 -19.52
CA LYS A 268 9.58 12.07 -18.84
C LYS A 268 10.00 13.51 -18.50
#